data_AF-A0AA92NW34-F1
#
_entry.id   AF-A0AA92NW34-F1
#
_cell.length_a   1.000
_cell.length_b   1.000
_cell.length_c   1.000
_cell.angle_alpha   90.00
_cell.angle_beta   90.00
_cell.angle_gamma   90.00
#
_symmetry.space_group_name_H-M   'P 1'
#
loop_
_entity.id
_entity.type
_entity.pdbx_description
1 polymer ?
#
loop_
_entity_poly.entity_id
_entity_poly.type
_entity_poly.pdbx_seq_one_letter_code
_entity_poly.pdbx_strand_id
1 'polypeptide(L)'
;MANDLFYLYDEAEDTRTRFVSFTGEATRFDLAITTTNRFYGKAIVINIQNGRSAIIGHDDLEEEGYLEFAFNLNEREAEELKAFLEAAI
;
A
#
# COMPACT_ATOMS: atom_id res chain seq x y z
N MET A 1 -24.70 -31.46 1.49
CA MET A 1 -23.24 -31.68 1.40
C MET A 1 -22.61 -30.31 1.55
N ALA A 2 -21.95 -30.03 2.68
CA ALA A 2 -21.17 -28.80 2.80
C ALA A 2 -20.02 -28.88 1.79
N ASN A 3 -19.80 -27.81 1.05
CA ASN A 3 -18.71 -27.75 0.08
C ASN A 3 -17.41 -27.66 0.89
N ASP A 4 -16.64 -28.75 0.95
CA ASP A 4 -15.34 -28.75 1.63
C ASP A 4 -14.41 -27.79 0.88
N LEU A 5 -13.97 -26.73 1.57
CA LEU A 5 -13.05 -25.75 1.02
C LEU A 5 -11.69 -26.40 0.80
N PHE A 6 -11.16 -26.27 -0.42
CA PHE A 6 -9.79 -26.67 -0.74
C PHE A 6 -8.83 -25.50 -0.46
N TYR A 7 -8.12 -25.58 0.66
CA TYR A 7 -7.16 -24.56 1.07
C TYR A 7 -5.81 -24.77 0.37
N LEU A 8 -5.29 -23.72 -0.28
CA LEU A 8 -3.96 -23.76 -0.89
C LEU A 8 -2.85 -23.54 0.15
N TYR A 9 -3.04 -22.57 1.05
CA TYR A 9 -2.21 -22.31 2.21
C TYR A 9 -3.02 -21.52 3.24
N ASP A 10 -2.67 -21.68 4.52
CA ASP A 10 -3.14 -20.85 5.63
C ASP A 10 -1.94 -20.66 6.55
N GLU A 11 -1.33 -19.47 6.49
CA GLU A 11 -0.09 -19.16 7.19
C GLU A 11 -0.26 -17.83 7.92
N ALA A 12 0.17 -17.81 9.17
CA ALA A 12 0.24 -16.61 10.01
C ALA A 12 1.71 -16.23 10.21
N GLU A 13 1.99 -14.94 10.16
CA GLU A 13 3.29 -14.38 10.50
C GLU A 13 3.10 -13.07 11.29
N ASP A 14 4.06 -12.78 12.17
CA ASP A 14 4.14 -11.50 12.84
C ASP A 14 4.68 -10.45 11.86
N THR A 15 3.89 -9.38 11.65
CA THR A 15 4.25 -8.27 10.76
C THR A 15 4.35 -6.96 11.52
N ARG A 16 4.99 -5.96 10.90
CA ARG A 16 5.05 -4.61 11.44
C ARG A 16 4.18 -3.68 10.61
N THR A 17 3.18 -3.07 11.23
CA THR A 17 2.35 -2.04 10.61
C THR A 17 2.63 -0.66 11.21
N ARG A 18 2.81 0.34 10.35
CA ARG A 18 2.84 1.76 10.70
C ARG A 18 1.53 2.40 10.27
N PHE A 19 0.84 3.07 11.19
CA PHE A 19 -0.28 3.95 10.87
C PHE A 19 0.26 5.37 10.75
N VAL A 20 0.15 5.97 9.58
CA VAL A 20 0.70 7.30 9.29
C VAL A 20 -0.40 8.18 8.74
N SER A 21 -0.50 9.39 9.28
CA SER A 21 -1.40 10.42 8.78
C SER A 21 -0.59 11.66 8.45
N PHE A 22 -0.72 12.17 7.24
CA PHE A 22 -0.07 13.41 6.82
C PHE A 22 -0.98 14.21 5.90
N THR A 23 -0.75 15.52 5.84
CA THR A 23 -1.49 16.43 4.96
C THR A 23 -0.53 16.94 3.90
N GLY A 24 -0.81 16.62 2.64
CA GLY A 24 -0.20 17.27 1.49
C GLY A 24 -0.89 18.60 1.16
N GLU A 25 -0.48 19.26 0.09
CA GLU A 25 -1.13 20.48 -0.38
C GLU A 25 -2.47 20.18 -1.05
N ALA A 26 -2.61 19.00 -1.67
CA ALA A 26 -3.81 18.56 -2.36
C ALA A 26 -4.83 17.93 -1.41
N THR A 27 -4.38 16.99 -0.56
CA THR A 27 -5.25 16.19 0.29
C THR A 27 -4.55 15.67 1.54
N ARG A 28 -5.34 15.11 2.47
CA ARG A 28 -4.84 14.36 3.61
C ARG A 28 -4.77 12.88 3.25
N PHE A 29 -3.70 12.22 3.66
CA PHE A 29 -3.53 10.77 3.57
C PHE A 29 -3.59 10.14 4.96
N ASP A 30 -4.32 9.04 5.09
CA ASP A 30 -4.27 8.15 6.24
C ASP A 30 -3.89 6.75 5.73
N LEU A 31 -2.68 6.30 6.04
CA LEU A 31 -2.08 5.08 5.51
C LEU A 31 -1.85 4.05 6.60
N ALA A 32 -2.05 2.78 6.25
CA ALA A 32 -1.47 1.65 6.96
C ALA A 32 -0.39 1.03 6.05
N ILE A 33 0.84 0.98 6.54
CA ILE A 33 1.99 0.42 5.81
C ILE A 33 2.45 -0.81 6.57
N THR A 34 2.27 -1.99 5.98
CA THR A 34 2.63 -3.27 6.58
C THR A 34 3.86 -3.84 5.88
N THR A 35 4.94 -4.01 6.63
CA THR A 35 6.15 -4.71 6.17
C THR A 35 6.07 -6.18 6.55
N THR A 36 6.36 -7.04 5.58
CA THR A 36 6.26 -8.51 5.66
C THR A 36 7.40 -9.13 4.87
N ASN A 37 7.82 -10.35 5.24
CA ASN A 37 8.81 -11.12 4.48
C ASN A 37 8.23 -11.73 3.19
N ARG A 38 6.91 -11.70 3.01
CA ARG A 38 6.20 -12.40 1.93
C ARG A 38 6.36 -11.73 0.56
N PHE A 39 6.64 -10.43 0.52
CA PHE A 39 6.69 -9.64 -0.71
C PHE A 39 8.11 -9.16 -1.07
N TYR A 40 9.15 -9.91 -0.68
CA TYR A 40 10.53 -9.71 -1.15
C TYR A 40 11.05 -8.27 -0.95
N GLY A 41 10.73 -7.67 0.20
CA GLY A 41 11.12 -6.28 0.52
C GLY A 41 10.09 -5.22 0.15
N LYS A 42 9.04 -5.56 -0.61
CA LYS A 42 7.90 -4.66 -0.85
C LYS A 42 7.00 -4.58 0.38
N ALA A 43 6.35 -3.43 0.56
CA ALA A 43 5.40 -3.19 1.64
C ALA A 43 3.96 -3.24 1.12
N ILE A 44 3.01 -3.66 1.95
CA ILE A 44 1.59 -3.46 1.68
C ILE A 44 1.24 -2.05 2.13
N VAL A 45 0.78 -1.20 1.20
CA VAL A 45 0.32 0.15 1.49
C VAL A 45 -1.20 0.19 1.31
N ILE A 46 -1.92 0.60 2.35
CA ILE A 46 -3.38 0.74 2.35
C ILE A 46 -3.71 2.20 2.61
N ASN A 47 -4.47 2.83 1.72
CA ASN A 47 -5.13 4.10 1.99
C ASN A 47 -6.43 3.83 2.76
N ILE A 48 -6.45 4.19 4.04
CA ILE A 48 -7.55 3.90 4.97
C ILE A 48 -8.82 4.67 4.58
N GLN A 49 -8.69 5.83 3.93
CA GLN A 49 -9.83 6.68 3.61
C GLN A 49 -10.72 6.08 2.52
N ASN A 50 -10.11 5.42 1.53
CA ASN A 50 -10.82 4.83 0.39
C ASN A 50 -10.73 3.29 0.35
N GLY A 51 -9.96 2.68 1.25
CA GLY A 51 -9.78 1.23 1.36
C GLY A 51 -8.92 0.62 0.23
N ARG A 52 -8.33 1.43 -0.66
CA ARG A 52 -7.49 0.93 -1.75
C ARG A 52 -6.12 0.54 -1.19
N SER A 53 -5.57 -0.55 -1.73
CA SER A 53 -4.27 -1.08 -1.31
C SER A 53 -3.46 -1.58 -2.48
N ALA A 54 -2.14 -1.50 -2.34
CA ALA A 54 -1.19 -2.05 -3.29
C ALA A 54 0.06 -2.57 -2.56
N ILE A 55 0.78 -3.49 -3.21
CA ILE A 55 2.11 -3.94 -2.77
C ILE A 55 3.10 -3.04 -3.49
N ILE A 56 3.85 -2.23 -2.74
CA ILE A 56 4.73 -1.19 -3.27
C ILE A 56 6.18 -1.51 -2.89
N GLY A 57 7.03 -1.54 -3.90
CA GLY A 57 8.49 -1.45 -3.82
C GLY A 57 9.00 -0.18 -4.47
N HIS A 58 10.32 0.00 -4.42
CA HIS A 58 10.97 1.20 -4.98
C HIS A 58 10.83 1.29 -6.51
N ASP A 59 10.77 0.14 -7.19
CA ASP A 59 10.52 0.02 -8.62
C ASP A 59 9.12 0.49 -9.02
N ASP A 60 8.10 0.19 -8.22
CA ASP A 60 6.71 0.59 -8.50
C ASP A 60 6.51 2.12 -8.36
N LEU A 61 7.34 2.79 -7.55
CA LEU A 61 7.32 4.26 -7.41
C LEU A 61 7.83 4.97 -8.66
N GLU A 62 8.62 4.30 -9.51
CA GLU A 62 9.14 4.86 -10.76
C GLU A 62 8.23 4.61 -11.96
N GLU A 63 7.17 3.81 -11.80
CA GLU A 63 6.20 3.55 -12.85
C GLU A 63 5.19 4.71 -12.95
N GLU A 64 5.24 5.46 -14.05
CA GLU A 64 4.35 6.59 -14.32
C GLU A 64 2.87 6.15 -14.30
N GLY A 65 2.03 6.86 -13.54
CA GLY A 65 0.60 6.58 -13.45
C GLY A 65 0.20 5.44 -12.51
N TYR A 66 1.18 4.72 -11.92
CA TYR A 66 0.88 3.55 -11.12
C TYR A 66 0.14 3.90 -9.82
N LEU A 67 0.58 4.93 -9.10
CA LEU A 67 -0.05 5.34 -7.83
C LEU A 67 -1.44 5.94 -8.05
N GLU A 68 -1.60 6.71 -9.12
CA GLU A 68 -2.88 7.25 -9.59
C GLU A 68 -3.88 6.11 -9.79
N PHE A 69 -3.47 5.09 -10.56
CA PHE A 69 -4.30 3.93 -10.82
C PHE A 69 -4.58 3.13 -9.54
N ALA A 70 -3.55 2.81 -8.76
CA ALA A 70 -3.65 1.96 -7.58
C ALA A 70 -4.51 2.58 -6.47
N PHE A 71 -4.40 3.89 -6.25
CA PHE A 71 -5.04 4.61 -5.14
C PHE A 71 -6.17 5.56 -5.54
N ASN A 72 -6.53 5.64 -6.83
CA ASN A 72 -7.54 6.58 -7.36
C ASN A 72 -7.16 8.06 -7.20
N LEU A 73 -5.90 8.39 -7.40
CA LEU A 73 -5.38 9.73 -7.17
C LEU A 73 -5.30 10.52 -8.48
N ASN A 74 -5.39 11.85 -8.38
CA ASN A 74 -4.89 12.69 -9.46
C ASN A 74 -3.35 12.80 -9.41
N GLU A 75 -2.74 13.30 -10.48
CA GLU A 75 -1.29 13.43 -10.64
C GLU A 75 -0.61 14.12 -9.45
N ARG A 76 -1.16 15.25 -8.98
CA ARG A 76 -0.60 15.99 -7.83
C ARG A 76 -0.67 15.20 -6.52
N GLU A 77 -1.80 14.54 -6.26
CA GLU A 77 -1.94 13.67 -5.08
C GLU A 77 -0.99 12.47 -5.15
N ALA A 78 -0.77 11.91 -6.34
CA ALA A 78 0.16 10.81 -6.54
C ALA A 78 1.61 11.24 -6.33
N GLU A 79 2.01 12.42 -6.80
CA GLU A 79 3.34 12.99 -6.52
C GLU A 79 3.60 13.19 -5.03
N GLU A 80 2.61 13.72 -4.29
CA GLU A 80 2.69 13.89 -2.83
C GLU A 80 2.84 12.53 -2.12
N LEU A 81 2.06 11.54 -2.54
CA LEU A 81 2.16 10.19 -1.99
C LEU A 81 3.50 9.54 -2.34
N LYS A 82 3.98 9.69 -3.59
CA LYS A 82 5.28 9.17 -4.05
C LYS A 82 6.41 9.70 -3.18
N ALA A 83 6.50 11.02 -3.03
CA ALA A 83 7.54 11.66 -2.23
C ALA A 83 7.56 11.18 -0.77
N PHE A 84 6.38 10.95 -0.18
CA PHE A 84 6.29 10.36 1.14
C PHE A 84 6.76 8.90 1.16
N LEU A 85 6.33 8.08 0.20
CA LEU A 85 6.67 6.66 0.14
C LEU A 85 8.16 6.43 -0.10
N GLU A 86 8.82 7.22 -0.95
CA GLU A 86 10.28 7.15 -1.19
C GLU A 86 11.12 7.25 0.09
N ALA A 87 10.65 8.02 1.07
CA ALA A 87 11.32 8.16 2.37
C ALA A 87 10.83 7.14 3.43
N ALA A 88 9.72 6.46 3.17
CA ALA A 88 9.01 5.67 4.17
C ALA A 88 9.14 4.15 3.99
N ILE A 89 9.40 3.65 2.79
CA ILE A 89 9.51 2.22 2.46
C ILE A 89 10.91 1.80 2.00
#